data_AF-A0A8T9B8S0-F1
#
_entry.id   AF-A0A8T9B8S0-F1
#
_cell.length_a   1.000
_cell.length_b   1.000
_cell.length_c   1.000
_cell.angle_alpha   90.00
_cell.angle_beta   90.00
_cell.angle_gamma   90.00
#
_symmetry.space_group_name_H-M   'P 1'
#
loop_
_entity.id
_entity.type
_entity.pdbx_description
1 polymer ?
#
loop_
_entity_poly.entity_id
_entity_poly.type
_entity_poly.pdbx_seq_one_letter_code
_entity_poly.pdbx_strand_id
1 'polypeptide(L)'
;MSSIKAAASYEPFPDCILCSLLLDFHSPTITTPLPRGFPTTRPREQNENDFDGLIANLTQTLTTTRSRTPTLPALHQLMKSYTSDPAHWSRFAHVDPSKQYTRNLVYSVPGVFNLLLLVWNPGKESPVHDHADAHCLMKIMKGSLVESRFAIPSRPGEQGPLVQTARKEFGLNQVTYMADILGLHAISNPHPTEYAMSLHLYTPPNAALRGCNVYDMRNGAVRHVRQDTYDSVGGRVGG
;
A
#
# COMPACT_ATOMS: atom_id res chain seq x y z
N MET A 1 -6.67 -34.75 17.51
CA MET A 1 -5.38 -34.05 17.42
C MET A 1 -5.02 -33.88 15.95
N SER A 2 -4.70 -32.64 15.58
CA SER A 2 -4.15 -32.15 14.30
C SER A 2 -4.87 -32.53 13.00
N SER A 3 -5.54 -31.54 12.39
CA SER A 3 -5.76 -31.53 10.95
C SER A 3 -5.23 -30.21 10.40
N ILE A 4 -4.22 -30.33 9.54
CA ILE A 4 -3.47 -29.28 8.87
C ILE A 4 -4.42 -28.60 7.87
N LYS A 5 -4.68 -27.30 8.04
CA LYS A 5 -5.35 -26.50 6.99
C LYS A 5 -4.28 -25.97 6.03
N ALA A 6 -4.39 -26.42 4.79
CA ALA A 6 -3.56 -26.01 3.67
C ALA A 6 -3.67 -24.50 3.40
N ALA A 7 -2.54 -23.91 3.00
CA ALA A 7 -2.44 -22.54 2.53
C ALA A 7 -3.27 -22.36 1.26
N ALA A 8 -4.07 -21.29 1.23
CA ALA A 8 -4.83 -20.90 0.06
C ALA A 8 -3.87 -20.48 -1.06
N SER A 9 -3.95 -21.20 -2.17
CA SER A 9 -3.30 -20.90 -3.45
C SER A 9 -3.79 -19.55 -3.99
N TYR A 10 -2.84 -18.82 -4.55
CA TYR A 10 -3.02 -17.53 -5.21
C TYR A 10 -3.76 -17.75 -6.54
N GLU A 11 -5.04 -17.39 -6.62
CA GLU A 11 -5.78 -17.32 -7.89
C GLU A 11 -5.38 -16.02 -8.64
N PRO A 12 -5.06 -16.09 -9.94
CA PRO A 12 -4.73 -14.90 -10.71
C PRO A 12 -5.98 -14.05 -10.98
N PHE A 13 -5.76 -12.73 -11.05
CA PHE A 13 -6.77 -11.72 -11.33
C PHE A 13 -7.54 -12.01 -12.64
N PRO A 14 -8.84 -11.67 -12.74
CA PRO A 14 -9.60 -11.88 -13.96
C PRO A 14 -9.03 -11.05 -15.12
N ASP A 15 -8.84 -11.72 -16.25
CA ASP A 15 -8.28 -11.25 -17.51
C ASP A 15 -9.01 -10.01 -18.06
N CYS A 16 -8.28 -8.90 -18.20
CA CYS A 16 -8.65 -7.80 -19.09
C CYS A 16 -7.83 -7.92 -20.38
N ILE A 17 -8.54 -8.28 -21.45
CA ILE A 17 -8.08 -8.50 -22.81
C ILE A 17 -7.51 -7.20 -23.41
N LEU A 18 -6.18 -7.00 -23.39
CA LEU A 18 -5.46 -6.07 -24.28
C LEU A 18 -3.92 -6.14 -24.09
N CYS A 19 -3.29 -7.27 -24.42
CA CYS A 19 -1.84 -7.30 -24.77
C CYS A 19 -1.41 -8.66 -25.33
N SER A 20 -1.82 -8.95 -26.56
CA SER A 20 -1.13 -9.95 -27.37
C SER A 20 -0.53 -9.20 -28.55
N LEU A 21 0.81 -9.11 -28.58
CA LEU A 21 1.67 -9.09 -29.78
C LEU A 21 3.01 -8.43 -29.43
N LEU A 22 4.05 -9.26 -29.33
CA LEU A 22 5.35 -9.15 -30.04
C LEU A 22 6.48 -9.68 -29.14
N LEU A 23 6.81 -10.94 -29.36
CA LEU A 23 8.11 -11.52 -29.06
C LEU A 23 9.02 -11.37 -30.29
N ASP A 24 10.32 -11.43 -29.99
CA ASP A 24 11.46 -11.66 -30.88
C ASP A 24 12.14 -10.45 -31.51
N PHE A 25 13.26 -10.03 -30.91
CA PHE A 25 14.51 -9.77 -31.66
C PHE A 25 15.73 -10.08 -30.78
N HIS A 26 16.50 -11.09 -31.18
CA HIS A 26 17.86 -11.35 -30.70
C HIS A 26 18.84 -10.37 -31.37
N SER A 27 19.87 -9.91 -30.63
CA SER A 27 21.04 -9.23 -31.20
C SER A 27 22.34 -9.74 -30.56
N PRO A 28 23.43 -9.93 -31.32
CA PRO A 28 24.67 -10.55 -30.85
C PRO A 28 25.64 -9.53 -30.23
N THR A 29 26.45 -10.03 -29.30
CA THR A 29 27.53 -9.36 -28.57
C THR A 29 28.76 -9.12 -29.43
N ILE A 30 29.38 -7.94 -29.31
CA ILE A 30 30.77 -7.68 -29.73
C ILE A 30 31.55 -7.15 -28.52
N THR A 31 32.67 -7.80 -28.23
CA THR A 31 33.58 -7.51 -27.10
C THR A 31 34.82 -6.79 -27.62
N THR A 32 35.20 -5.68 -27.00
CA THR A 32 36.56 -5.10 -27.09
C THR A 32 37.02 -4.62 -25.71
N PRO A 33 38.31 -4.79 -25.34
CA PRO A 33 38.80 -4.46 -24.00
C PRO A 33 39.34 -3.02 -23.92
N LEU A 34 39.16 -2.37 -22.76
CA LEU A 34 39.79 -1.09 -22.40
C LEU A 34 40.88 -1.26 -21.31
N PRO A 35 41.86 -0.34 -21.22
CA PRO A 35 43.01 -0.45 -20.34
C PRO A 35 42.76 0.10 -18.91
N ARG A 36 43.64 -0.32 -17.99
CA ARG A 36 43.55 -0.11 -16.53
C ARG A 36 43.92 1.30 -16.08
N GLY A 37 43.21 1.77 -15.06
CA GLY A 37 43.82 2.40 -13.88
C GLY A 37 43.38 3.82 -13.54
N PHE A 38 42.42 3.95 -12.61
CA PHE A 38 42.33 5.10 -11.69
C PHE A 38 41.84 4.62 -10.31
N PRO A 39 42.31 5.22 -9.20
CA PRO A 39 42.01 4.76 -7.85
C PRO A 39 40.53 4.93 -7.52
N THR A 40 39.97 3.82 -7.05
CA THR A 40 38.55 3.60 -6.76
C THR A 40 38.17 4.30 -5.46
N THR A 41 37.49 5.43 -5.54
CA THR A 41 36.52 5.76 -4.49
C THR A 41 35.36 4.81 -4.70
N ARG A 42 35.19 3.83 -3.81
CA ARG A 42 34.05 2.91 -3.89
C ARG A 42 32.78 3.76 -3.90
N PRO A 43 31.91 3.68 -4.92
CA PRO A 43 30.55 4.12 -4.76
C PRO A 43 30.00 3.36 -3.56
N ARG A 44 29.39 4.08 -2.61
CA ARG A 44 28.58 3.44 -1.58
C ARG A 44 27.65 2.49 -2.33
N GLU A 45 27.78 1.17 -2.11
CA GLU A 45 26.83 0.19 -2.64
C GLU A 45 25.47 0.61 -2.08
N GLN A 46 24.73 1.41 -2.85
CA GLN A 46 23.33 1.64 -2.58
C GLN A 46 22.68 0.32 -2.89
N ASN A 47 22.36 -0.44 -1.86
CA ASN A 47 21.50 -1.59 -2.01
C ASN A 47 20.24 -1.08 -2.72
N GLU A 48 20.05 -1.49 -3.96
CA GLU A 48 18.88 -1.14 -4.79
C GLU A 48 17.54 -1.54 -4.12
N ASN A 49 17.60 -2.23 -2.98
CA ASN A 49 16.48 -2.69 -2.19
C ASN A 49 16.33 -2.00 -0.80
N ASP A 50 16.96 -0.83 -0.59
CA ASP A 50 16.65 0.00 0.57
C ASP A 50 15.35 0.82 0.37
N PHE A 51 14.85 1.41 1.46
CA PHE A 51 13.56 2.10 1.45
C PHE A 51 13.57 3.38 0.61
N ASP A 52 14.71 4.06 0.51
CA ASP A 52 14.87 5.26 -0.32
C ASP A 52 14.85 4.85 -1.81
N GLY A 53 15.44 3.71 -2.16
CA GLY A 53 15.32 3.07 -3.48
C GLY A 53 13.88 2.72 -3.87
N LEU A 54 13.08 2.18 -2.94
CA LEU A 54 11.65 1.95 -3.16
C LEU A 54 10.92 3.27 -3.49
N ILE A 55 11.16 4.34 -2.71
CA ILE A 55 10.52 5.65 -2.93
C ILE A 55 10.93 6.22 -4.30
N ALA A 56 12.21 6.14 -4.66
CA ALA A 56 12.72 6.61 -5.94
C ALA A 56 12.06 5.86 -7.11
N ASN A 57 11.97 4.54 -7.03
CA ASN A 57 11.38 3.70 -8.07
C ASN A 57 9.86 3.92 -8.23
N LEU A 58 9.13 4.09 -7.13
CA LEU A 58 7.71 4.48 -7.15
C LEU A 58 7.54 5.85 -7.81
N THR A 59 8.36 6.82 -7.42
CA THR A 59 8.35 8.18 -7.98
C THR A 59 8.60 8.17 -9.48
N GLN A 60 9.67 7.49 -9.91
CA GLN A 60 10.00 7.35 -11.32
C GLN A 60 8.84 6.71 -12.10
N THR A 61 8.30 5.60 -11.59
CA THR A 61 7.20 4.86 -12.23
C THR A 61 5.91 5.66 -12.32
N LEU A 62 5.62 6.53 -11.34
CA LEU A 62 4.39 7.33 -11.34
C LEU A 62 4.50 8.66 -12.09
N THR A 63 5.73 9.16 -12.35
CA THR A 63 5.93 10.50 -12.94
C THR A 63 6.47 10.49 -14.37
N THR A 64 7.20 9.45 -14.79
CA THR A 64 7.92 9.47 -16.09
C THR A 64 7.20 8.76 -17.22
N THR A 65 6.14 8.03 -16.93
CA THR A 65 5.38 7.23 -17.88
C THR A 65 4.43 8.12 -18.69
N ARG A 66 5.01 9.02 -19.52
CA ARG A 66 4.30 10.03 -20.32
C ARG A 66 3.37 9.46 -21.41
N SER A 67 3.39 8.15 -21.66
CA SER A 67 2.61 7.53 -22.74
C SER A 67 2.02 6.14 -22.42
N ARG A 68 2.24 5.63 -21.20
CA ARG A 68 1.58 4.42 -20.69
C ARG A 68 1.23 4.68 -19.23
N THR A 69 -0.04 4.60 -18.86
CA THR A 69 -0.43 4.61 -17.46
C THR A 69 0.41 3.54 -16.73
N PRO A 70 1.14 3.88 -15.65
CA PRO A 70 1.88 2.88 -14.90
C PRO A 70 0.91 1.79 -14.46
N THR A 71 1.22 0.55 -14.82
CA THR A 71 0.29 -0.54 -14.59
C THR A 71 0.36 -0.90 -13.09
N LEU A 72 -0.80 -1.11 -12.47
CA LEU A 72 -0.87 -1.60 -11.09
C LEU A 72 0.07 -2.80 -10.80
N PRO A 73 0.24 -3.77 -11.74
CA PRO A 73 1.24 -4.82 -11.60
C PRO A 73 2.67 -4.33 -11.32
N ALA A 74 3.13 -3.26 -11.98
CA ALA A 74 4.47 -2.72 -11.76
C ALA A 74 4.61 -2.11 -10.35
N LEU A 75 3.63 -1.32 -9.91
CA LEU A 75 3.62 -0.73 -8.56
C LEU A 75 3.54 -1.81 -7.47
N HIS A 76 2.70 -2.83 -7.69
CA HIS A 76 2.60 -3.98 -6.81
C HIS A 76 3.93 -4.72 -6.71
N GLN A 77 4.62 -4.93 -7.84
CA GLN A 77 5.92 -5.59 -7.86
C GLN A 77 6.99 -4.79 -7.11
N LEU A 78 7.04 -3.46 -7.27
CA LEU A 78 7.96 -2.60 -6.50
C LEU A 78 7.73 -2.73 -4.99
N MET A 79 6.47 -2.63 -4.54
CA MET A 79 6.10 -2.82 -3.14
C MET A 79 6.44 -4.24 -2.64
N LYS A 80 6.25 -5.26 -3.48
CA LYS A 80 6.51 -6.67 -3.13
C LYS A 80 8.00 -6.97 -3.00
N SER A 81 8.83 -6.47 -3.92
CA SER A 81 10.28 -6.71 -3.95
C SER A 81 11.02 -6.12 -2.75
N TYR A 82 10.53 -5.00 -2.21
CA TYR A 82 11.07 -4.43 -0.99
C TYR A 82 10.85 -5.37 0.20
N THR A 83 11.94 -5.75 0.88
CA THR A 83 11.87 -6.52 2.13
C THR A 83 11.88 -5.56 3.31
N SER A 84 10.85 -5.64 4.17
CA SER A 84 10.71 -4.75 5.31
C SER A 84 11.87 -4.92 6.30
N ASP A 85 12.58 -3.82 6.56
CA ASP A 85 13.59 -3.71 7.61
C ASP A 85 13.27 -2.47 8.48
N PRO A 86 13.01 -2.65 9.80
CA PRO A 86 12.77 -1.55 10.73
C PRO A 86 13.87 -0.47 10.74
N ALA A 87 15.12 -0.82 10.44
CA ALA A 87 16.21 0.15 10.36
C ALA A 87 15.96 1.21 9.26
N HIS A 88 15.22 0.86 8.20
CA HIS A 88 14.95 1.77 7.10
C HIS A 88 13.78 2.74 7.35
N TRP A 89 12.74 2.29 8.08
CA TRP A 89 11.47 3.03 8.18
C TRP A 89 11.07 3.46 9.59
N SER A 90 11.76 3.00 10.65
CA SER A 90 11.39 3.29 12.05
C SER A 90 11.26 4.78 12.37
N ARG A 91 12.04 5.64 11.71
CA ARG A 91 11.93 7.12 11.85
C ARG A 91 10.55 7.70 11.50
N PHE A 92 9.74 6.95 10.73
CA PHE A 92 8.38 7.35 10.35
C PHE A 92 7.31 6.72 11.24
N ALA A 93 7.64 5.73 12.07
CA ALA A 93 6.69 4.92 12.83
C ALA A 93 6.25 5.60 14.14
N HIS A 94 5.69 6.81 14.04
CA HIS A 94 5.18 7.52 15.21
C HIS A 94 3.88 6.90 15.71
N VAL A 95 3.80 6.67 17.02
CA VAL A 95 2.67 6.00 17.67
C VAL A 95 1.87 6.98 18.51
N ASP A 96 0.57 6.76 18.58
CA ASP A 96 -0.34 7.42 19.52
C ASP A 96 -1.28 6.35 20.10
N PRO A 97 -1.05 5.87 21.34
CA PRO A 97 -1.87 4.83 21.97
C PRO A 97 -3.35 5.21 22.16
N SER A 98 -3.71 6.49 22.07
CA SER A 98 -5.10 6.94 22.21
C SER A 98 -5.95 6.74 20.95
N LYS A 99 -5.30 6.48 19.80
CA LYS A 99 -5.96 6.37 18.49
C LYS A 99 -6.21 4.92 18.07
N GLN A 100 -6.98 4.73 17.00
CA GLN A 100 -7.07 3.41 16.36
C GLN A 100 -5.76 3.06 15.65
N TYR A 101 -5.23 4.04 14.92
CA TYR A 101 -3.95 3.99 14.24
C TYR A 101 -3.46 5.42 13.99
N THR A 102 -2.16 5.58 13.74
CA THR A 102 -1.58 6.83 13.25
C THR A 102 -1.33 6.77 11.75
N ARG A 103 -1.33 7.92 11.08
CA ARG A 103 -1.05 8.12 9.66
C ARG A 103 0.19 9.00 9.51
N ASN A 104 1.31 8.38 9.18
CA ASN A 104 2.60 9.07 9.09
C ASN A 104 2.99 9.26 7.64
N LEU A 105 3.00 10.51 7.15
CA LEU A 105 3.37 10.80 5.77
C LEU A 105 4.86 10.59 5.59
N VAL A 106 5.22 9.60 4.77
CA VAL A 106 6.61 9.25 4.44
C VAL A 106 7.09 10.15 3.30
N TYR A 107 6.33 10.18 2.20
CA TYR A 107 6.68 10.91 0.99
C TYR A 107 5.42 11.22 0.18
N SER A 108 5.46 12.29 -0.61
CA SER A 108 4.36 12.66 -1.50
C SER A 108 4.89 13.36 -2.75
N VAL A 109 4.23 13.11 -3.87
CA VAL A 109 4.39 13.91 -5.08
C VAL A 109 3.05 14.61 -5.35
N PRO A 110 2.99 15.95 -5.33
CA PRO A 110 1.73 16.69 -5.44
C PRO A 110 0.91 16.28 -6.66
N GLY A 111 -0.37 15.93 -6.41
CA GLY A 111 -1.31 15.48 -7.44
C GLY A 111 -1.06 14.07 -7.98
N VAL A 112 0.06 13.42 -7.63
CA VAL A 112 0.43 12.10 -8.17
C VAL A 112 0.22 11.00 -7.14
N PHE A 113 0.86 11.06 -5.97
CA PHE A 113 0.65 10.04 -4.92
C PHE A 113 1.05 10.50 -3.53
N ASN A 114 0.53 9.79 -2.52
CA ASN A 114 1.02 9.83 -1.14
C ASN A 114 1.47 8.43 -0.70
N LEU A 115 2.58 8.38 0.02
CA LEU A 115 3.11 7.20 0.67
C LEU A 115 3.05 7.39 2.19
N LEU A 116 2.30 6.53 2.87
CA LEU A 116 2.00 6.65 4.30
C LEU A 116 2.45 5.39 5.03
N LEU A 117 3.06 5.54 6.19
CA LEU A 117 3.26 4.46 7.14
C LEU A 117 2.18 4.55 8.22
N LEU A 118 1.29 3.57 8.27
CA LEU A 118 0.28 3.47 9.31
C LEU A 118 0.78 2.58 10.44
N VAL A 119 0.58 3.04 11.69
CA VAL A 119 0.86 2.22 12.88
C VAL A 119 -0.43 1.89 13.59
N TRP A 120 -0.75 0.60 13.64
CA TRP A 120 -2.00 0.07 14.17
C TRP A 120 -1.84 -0.36 15.62
N ASN A 121 -2.58 0.29 16.52
CA ASN A 121 -2.58 -0.10 17.92
C ASN A 121 -3.13 -1.53 18.11
N PRO A 122 -2.69 -2.25 19.15
CA PRO A 122 -3.20 -3.59 19.47
C PRO A 122 -4.73 -3.62 19.62
N GLY A 123 -5.38 -4.61 19.00
CA GLY A 123 -6.83 -4.81 19.07
C GLY A 123 -7.68 -3.72 18.42
N LYS A 124 -7.08 -2.82 17.62
CA LYS A 124 -7.80 -1.70 16.98
C LYS A 124 -8.13 -1.98 15.53
N GLU A 125 -9.12 -1.25 15.03
CA GLU A 125 -9.65 -1.36 13.67
C GLU A 125 -9.97 0.05 13.11
N SER A 126 -9.80 0.22 11.80
CA SER A 126 -10.30 1.41 11.10
C SER A 126 -11.82 1.39 10.98
N PRO A 127 -12.49 2.55 10.83
CA PRO A 127 -13.84 2.55 10.29
C PRO A 127 -13.91 1.85 8.93
N VAL A 128 -15.10 1.40 8.52
CA VAL A 128 -15.32 0.95 7.14
C VAL A 128 -15.28 2.17 6.23
N HIS A 129 -14.47 2.16 5.17
CA HIS A 129 -14.24 3.33 4.32
C HIS A 129 -14.02 3.00 2.85
N ASP A 130 -14.20 4.03 2.02
CA ASP A 130 -13.83 4.04 0.60
C ASP A 130 -12.44 4.67 0.37
N HIS A 131 -12.04 4.76 -0.90
CA HIS A 131 -10.72 5.24 -1.33
C HIS A 131 -10.80 6.52 -2.17
N ALA A 132 -11.97 7.16 -2.26
CA ALA A 132 -12.18 8.37 -3.04
C ALA A 132 -11.64 8.26 -4.49
N ASP A 133 -12.03 7.21 -5.20
CA ASP A 133 -11.59 6.87 -6.56
C ASP A 133 -10.05 6.75 -6.71
N ALA A 134 -9.32 6.44 -5.64
CA ALA A 134 -7.88 6.18 -5.69
C ALA A 134 -7.57 4.69 -5.76
N HIS A 135 -6.41 4.36 -6.34
CA HIS A 135 -5.78 3.06 -6.14
C HIS A 135 -5.01 3.05 -4.82
N CYS A 136 -5.16 1.97 -4.04
CA CYS A 136 -4.44 1.75 -2.79
C CYS A 136 -3.70 0.43 -2.81
N LEU A 137 -2.37 0.50 -2.70
CA LEU A 137 -1.54 -0.67 -2.39
C LEU A 137 -1.14 -0.61 -0.92
N MET A 138 -1.41 -1.67 -0.17
CA MET A 138 -1.04 -1.81 1.23
C MET A 138 -0.04 -2.95 1.39
N LYS A 139 1.16 -2.65 1.89
CA LYS A 139 2.18 -3.64 2.27
C LYS A 139 2.27 -3.77 3.78
N ILE A 140 2.33 -5.00 4.30
CA ILE A 140 2.58 -5.24 5.72
C ILE A 140 4.07 -5.09 6.03
N MET A 141 4.41 -4.18 6.93
CA MET A 141 5.78 -3.81 7.31
C MET A 141 6.21 -4.45 8.64
N LYS A 142 5.25 -4.68 9.55
CA LYS A 142 5.44 -5.37 10.84
C LYS A 142 4.13 -6.05 11.23
N GLY A 143 4.22 -7.24 11.82
CA GLY A 143 3.05 -7.97 12.35
C GLY A 143 2.16 -8.57 11.27
N SER A 144 0.86 -8.67 11.56
CA SER A 144 -0.19 -9.04 10.62
C SER A 144 -1.41 -8.11 10.76
N LEU A 145 -2.17 -7.98 9.68
CA LEU A 145 -3.42 -7.23 9.63
C LEU A 145 -4.52 -8.07 8.99
N VAL A 146 -5.76 -7.81 9.38
CA VAL A 146 -6.94 -8.41 8.76
C VAL A 146 -7.69 -7.35 7.97
N GLU A 147 -8.00 -7.65 6.71
CA GLU A 147 -8.89 -6.87 5.85
C GLU A 147 -10.27 -7.52 5.81
N SER A 148 -11.30 -6.77 6.21
CA SER A 148 -12.71 -7.13 6.01
C SER A 148 -13.27 -6.26 4.89
N ARG A 149 -13.80 -6.87 3.83
CA ARG A 149 -14.41 -6.15 2.69
C ARG A 149 -15.92 -6.17 2.76
N PHE A 150 -16.55 -5.11 2.28
CA PHE A 150 -18.00 -4.94 2.27
C PHE A 150 -18.50 -4.46 0.91
N ALA A 151 -19.73 -4.84 0.56
CA ALA A 151 -20.40 -4.28 -0.60
C ALA A 151 -20.74 -2.79 -0.35
N ILE A 152 -20.66 -1.97 -1.40
CA ILE A 152 -21.14 -0.59 -1.35
C ILE A 152 -22.68 -0.61 -1.35
N PRO A 153 -23.36 -0.04 -0.34
CA PRO A 153 -24.82 0.03 -0.33
C PRO A 153 -25.32 0.95 -1.43
N SER A 154 -26.35 0.53 -2.18
CA SER A 154 -26.95 1.38 -3.22
C SER A 154 -27.83 2.50 -2.64
N ARG A 155 -28.31 2.32 -1.39
CA ARG A 155 -28.99 3.35 -0.60
C ARG A 155 -28.38 3.37 0.82
N PRO A 156 -27.27 4.09 1.02
CA PRO A 156 -26.60 4.18 2.31
C PRO A 156 -27.56 4.62 3.43
N GLY A 157 -27.55 3.94 4.57
CA GLY A 157 -28.42 4.23 5.72
C GLY A 157 -29.83 3.63 5.67
N GLU A 158 -30.28 3.13 4.51
CA GLU A 158 -31.65 2.60 4.34
C GLU A 158 -31.71 1.07 4.24
N GLN A 159 -30.57 0.42 4.02
CA GLN A 159 -30.49 -1.02 3.72
C GLN A 159 -30.10 -1.89 4.93
N GLY A 160 -29.91 -1.27 6.10
CA GLY A 160 -29.47 -1.95 7.31
C GLY A 160 -27.95 -2.18 7.34
N PRO A 161 -27.47 -3.21 8.05
CA PRO A 161 -26.05 -3.48 8.23
C PRO A 161 -25.30 -3.67 6.90
N LEU A 162 -24.02 -3.29 6.87
CA LEU A 162 -23.17 -3.55 5.71
C LEU A 162 -22.98 -5.05 5.51
N VAL A 163 -23.00 -5.47 4.24
CA VAL A 163 -22.81 -6.88 3.86
C VAL A 163 -21.32 -7.14 3.65
N GLN A 164 -20.72 -7.93 4.54
CA GLN A 164 -19.33 -8.36 4.39
C GLN A 164 -19.19 -9.36 3.24
N THR A 165 -18.29 -9.08 2.30
CA THR A 165 -18.05 -9.88 1.09
C THR A 165 -16.79 -10.74 1.20
N ALA A 166 -15.81 -10.33 2.00
CA ALA A 166 -14.59 -11.10 2.22
C ALA A 166 -13.93 -10.76 3.56
N ARG A 167 -13.10 -11.67 4.05
CA ARG A 167 -12.18 -11.44 5.18
C ARG A 167 -10.85 -12.13 4.89
N LYS A 168 -9.75 -11.40 4.92
CA LYS A 168 -8.41 -11.89 4.57
C LYS A 168 -7.40 -11.45 5.62
N GLU A 169 -6.41 -12.29 5.88
CA GLU A 169 -5.29 -11.96 6.76
C GLU A 169 -4.02 -11.79 5.92
N PHE A 170 -3.24 -10.76 6.25
CA PHE A 170 -1.99 -10.44 5.60
C PHE A 170 -0.87 -10.36 6.64
N GLY A 171 0.17 -11.17 6.46
CA GLY A 171 1.39 -11.16 7.26
C GLY A 171 2.51 -10.32 6.65
N LEU A 172 3.63 -10.25 7.38
CA LEU A 172 4.83 -9.51 6.99
C LEU A 172 5.20 -9.66 5.51
N ASN A 173 5.53 -8.53 4.87
CA ASN A 173 5.91 -8.37 3.47
C ASN A 173 4.83 -8.64 2.43
N GLN A 174 3.66 -9.16 2.79
CA GLN A 174 2.55 -9.31 1.85
C GLN A 174 2.01 -7.95 1.41
N VAL A 175 1.54 -7.89 0.17
CA VAL A 175 0.95 -6.70 -0.46
C VAL A 175 -0.48 -7.04 -0.88
N THR A 176 -1.40 -6.13 -0.63
CA THR A 176 -2.79 -6.20 -1.10
C THR A 176 -3.15 -4.92 -1.86
N TYR A 177 -4.25 -5.00 -2.61
CA TYR A 177 -4.78 -3.92 -3.43
C TYR A 177 -6.26 -3.67 -3.11
N MET A 178 -6.62 -2.39 -3.05
CA MET A 178 -7.98 -1.91 -2.91
C MET A 178 -8.24 -0.68 -3.78
N ALA A 179 -9.47 -0.59 -4.29
CA ALA A 179 -10.07 0.56 -4.95
C ALA A 179 -11.60 0.44 -4.86
N ASP A 180 -12.33 1.51 -5.13
CA ASP A 180 -13.79 1.54 -4.89
C ASP A 180 -14.57 0.53 -5.74
N ILE A 181 -14.06 0.14 -6.90
CA ILE A 181 -14.65 -0.94 -7.72
C ILE A 181 -14.65 -2.32 -7.01
N LEU A 182 -13.80 -2.48 -5.98
CA LEU A 182 -13.71 -3.70 -5.17
C LEU A 182 -14.55 -3.62 -3.88
N GLY A 183 -15.27 -2.51 -3.66
CA GLY A 183 -16.13 -2.29 -2.51
C GLY A 183 -15.53 -1.37 -1.46
N LEU A 184 -15.94 -1.58 -0.21
CA LEU A 184 -15.43 -0.91 0.98
C LEU A 184 -14.54 -1.86 1.78
N HIS A 185 -13.70 -1.33 2.67
CA HIS A 185 -13.01 -2.21 3.63
C HIS A 185 -12.81 -1.58 5.02
N ALA A 186 -12.52 -2.45 5.99
CA ALA A 186 -11.94 -2.10 7.28
C ALA A 186 -10.67 -2.93 7.48
N ILE A 187 -9.65 -2.31 8.10
CA ILE A 187 -8.38 -2.95 8.43
C ILE A 187 -8.26 -3.02 9.95
N SER A 188 -7.97 -4.20 10.47
CA SER A 188 -7.78 -4.44 11.90
C SER A 188 -6.42 -5.03 12.22
N ASN A 189 -5.87 -4.65 13.37
CA ASN A 189 -4.80 -5.35 14.06
C ASN A 189 -5.43 -6.23 15.15
N PRO A 190 -5.60 -7.54 14.93
CA PRO A 190 -6.22 -8.43 15.92
C PRO A 190 -5.27 -8.79 17.06
N HIS A 191 -3.98 -8.41 17.00
CA HIS A 191 -3.02 -8.80 18.03
C HIS A 191 -3.37 -8.11 19.37
N PRO A 192 -3.37 -8.84 20.50
CA PRO A 192 -3.83 -8.29 21.78
C PRO A 192 -2.87 -7.26 22.39
N THR A 193 -1.58 -7.35 22.08
CA THR A 193 -0.54 -6.55 22.76
C THR A 193 0.50 -5.91 21.84
N GLU A 194 0.54 -6.25 20.55
CA GLU A 194 1.64 -5.85 19.66
C GLU A 194 1.11 -4.93 18.58
N TYR A 195 1.93 -3.94 18.24
CA TYR A 195 1.68 -3.06 17.10
C TYR A 195 1.89 -3.80 15.78
N ALA A 196 1.00 -3.54 14.83
CA ALA A 196 1.20 -3.86 13.43
C ALA A 196 1.47 -2.58 12.63
N MET A 197 2.16 -2.68 11.50
CA MET A 197 2.51 -1.53 10.67
C MET A 197 2.34 -1.87 9.20
N SER A 198 1.82 -0.92 8.43
CA SER A 198 1.62 -1.07 6.99
C SER A 198 2.04 0.17 6.22
N LEU A 199 2.58 -0.03 5.02
CA LEU A 199 2.93 1.01 4.07
C LEU A 199 1.83 1.11 3.02
N HIS A 200 1.25 2.29 2.87
CA HIS A 200 0.15 2.57 1.96
C HIS A 200 0.59 3.53 0.86
N LEU A 201 0.42 3.11 -0.39
CA LEU A 201 0.57 3.96 -1.57
C LEU A 201 -0.82 4.28 -2.12
N TYR A 202 -1.19 5.56 -2.10
CA TYR A 202 -2.42 6.06 -2.71
C TYR A 202 -2.12 6.88 -3.96
N THR A 203 -2.74 6.53 -5.10
CA THR A 203 -2.55 7.23 -6.37
C THR A 203 -3.84 7.25 -7.20
N PRO A 204 -4.32 8.44 -7.64
CA PRO A 204 -3.94 9.77 -7.15
C PRO A 204 -4.28 9.95 -5.65
N PRO A 205 -3.72 10.96 -4.94
CA PRO A 205 -3.87 11.13 -3.50
C PRO A 205 -5.23 11.75 -3.13
N ASN A 206 -6.32 11.27 -3.72
CA ASN A 206 -7.64 11.88 -3.68
C ASN A 206 -8.18 12.04 -2.25
N ALA A 207 -8.07 11.02 -1.40
CA ALA A 207 -8.56 11.12 -0.03
C ALA A 207 -7.92 12.28 0.74
N ALA A 208 -6.62 12.55 0.52
CA ALA A 208 -5.94 13.69 1.14
C ALA A 208 -6.39 15.05 0.59
N LEU A 209 -6.83 15.10 -0.68
CA LEU A 209 -7.25 16.34 -1.35
C LEU A 209 -8.73 16.66 -1.12
N ARG A 210 -9.60 15.64 -1.13
CA ARG A 210 -11.06 15.78 -1.17
C ARG A 210 -11.80 14.93 -0.14
N GLY A 211 -11.10 14.26 0.76
CA GLY A 211 -11.68 13.40 1.79
C GLY A 211 -12.14 12.04 1.26
N CYS A 212 -12.59 11.19 2.17
CA CYS A 212 -13.16 9.88 1.89
C CYS A 212 -14.49 9.73 2.64
N ASN A 213 -15.26 8.69 2.31
CA ASN A 213 -16.46 8.34 3.04
C ASN A 213 -16.18 7.24 4.06
N VAL A 214 -16.80 7.38 5.22
CA VAL A 214 -16.80 6.39 6.29
C VAL A 214 -18.23 5.89 6.47
N TYR A 215 -18.38 4.57 6.56
CA TYR A 215 -19.65 3.89 6.66
C TYR A 215 -19.80 3.26 8.03
N ASP A 216 -20.98 3.42 8.63
CA ASP A 216 -21.37 2.73 9.84
C ASP A 216 -21.74 1.27 9.52
N MET A 217 -21.08 0.32 10.19
CA MET A 217 -21.25 -1.11 9.92
C MET A 217 -22.66 -1.62 10.24
N ARG A 218 -23.36 -0.99 11.19
CA ARG A 218 -24.64 -1.46 11.74
C ARG A 218 -25.84 -1.02 10.92
N ASN A 219 -25.80 0.16 10.33
CA ASN A 219 -26.93 0.71 9.58
C ASN A 219 -26.58 1.17 8.16
N GLY A 220 -25.30 1.07 7.76
CA GLY A 220 -24.84 1.46 6.43
C GLY A 220 -24.86 2.97 6.18
N ALA A 221 -25.10 3.79 7.22
CA ALA A 221 -25.09 5.24 7.11
C ALA A 221 -23.68 5.72 6.74
N VAL A 222 -23.62 6.74 5.91
CA VAL A 222 -22.36 7.27 5.38
C VAL A 222 -22.12 8.68 5.90
N ARG A 223 -20.86 8.98 6.24
CA ARG A 223 -20.42 10.35 6.49
C ARG A 223 -19.14 10.63 5.70
N HIS A 224 -19.05 11.83 5.17
CA HIS A 224 -17.85 12.30 4.53
C HIS A 224 -16.84 12.81 5.58
N VAL A 225 -15.56 12.46 5.42
CA VAL A 225 -14.48 12.80 6.36
C VAL A 225 -13.30 13.35 5.59
N ARG A 226 -12.83 14.55 5.99
CA ARG A 226 -11.57 15.09 5.48
C ARG A 226 -10.38 14.28 6.01
N GLN A 227 -9.44 13.99 5.13
CA GLN A 227 -8.21 13.25 5.44
C GLN A 227 -6.96 14.12 5.18
N ASP A 228 -7.05 15.39 5.53
CA ASP A 228 -6.04 16.44 5.30
C ASP A 228 -4.99 16.57 6.42
N THR A 229 -5.08 15.73 7.47
CA THR A 229 -4.16 15.74 8.61
C THR A 229 -3.36 14.45 8.72
N TYR A 230 -2.09 14.60 9.09
CA TYR A 230 -1.14 13.51 9.35
C TYR A 230 -0.60 13.64 10.78
N ASP A 231 -0.32 12.50 11.41
CA ASP A 231 0.27 12.45 12.75
C ASP A 231 1.75 12.86 12.74
N SER A 232 2.41 12.62 11.61
CA SER A 232 3.76 13.11 11.35
C SER A 232 3.97 13.30 9.84
N VAL A 233 4.93 14.17 9.49
CA VAL A 233 5.35 14.43 8.10
C VAL A 233 6.86 14.30 8.00
N GLY A 234 7.34 13.45 7.09
CA GLY A 234 8.76 13.23 6.87
C GLY A 234 9.51 12.76 8.13
N GLY A 235 8.81 12.07 9.04
CA GLY A 235 9.36 11.58 10.31
C GLY A 235 9.38 12.63 11.44
N ARG A 236 8.70 13.76 11.30
CA ARG A 236 8.57 14.79 12.35
C ARG A 236 7.12 14.95 12.78
N VAL A 237 6.90 14.99 14.10
CA VAL A 237 5.57 15.28 14.71
C VAL A 237 5.38 16.79 14.81
N GLY A 238 4.18 17.30 14.48
CA GLY A 238 3.82 18.70 14.68
C GLY A 238 4.33 19.67 13.60
N GLY A 239 4.01 19.40 12.33
CA GLY A 239 4.16 20.35 11.23
C GLY A 239 2.90 21.20 11.04
#